data_AF-A0A552IL27-F1
#
_entry.id   AF-A0A552IL27-F1
#
_cell.length_a   1.000
_cell.length_b   1.000
_cell.length_c   1.000
_cell.angle_alpha   90.00
_cell.angle_beta   90.00
_cell.angle_gamma   90.00
#
_symmetry.space_group_name_H-M   'P 1'
#
loop_
_entity.id
_entity.type
_entity.pdbx_description
1 polymer ?
#
loop_
_entity_poly.entity_id
_entity_poly.type
_entity_poly.pdbx_seq_one_letter_code
_entity_poly.pdbx_strand_id
1 'polypeptide(L)' 'NKPYFWTGAYFVASCGGVTVEQLKKYVENQNSPKVETLPR' A
#
# COMPACT_ATOMS: atom_id res chain seq x y z
N ASN A 1 -20.41 15.03 -30.74
CA ASN A 1 -19.83 13.76 -30.28
C ASN A 1 -18.42 14.06 -29.78
N LYS A 2 -18.11 13.87 -28.49
CA LYS A 2 -16.77 14.18 -27.97
C LYS A 2 -15.82 13.03 -28.33
N PRO A 3 -14.68 13.28 -29.00
CA PRO A 3 -13.74 12.23 -29.36
C PRO A 3 -12.99 11.82 -28.09
N TYR A 4 -13.36 10.67 -27.52
CA TYR A 4 -12.65 10.07 -26.41
C TYR A 4 -11.75 8.96 -26.94
N PHE A 5 -10.49 9.02 -26.54
CA PHE A 5 -9.48 8.06 -26.96
C PHE A 5 -9.62 6.71 -26.23
N TRP A 6 -10.15 6.71 -25.01
CA TRP A 6 -10.33 5.52 -24.19
C TRP A 6 -11.81 5.19 -23.97
N THR A 7 -12.12 3.90 -23.89
CA THR A 7 -13.44 3.41 -23.48
C THR A 7 -13.62 3.59 -21.98
N GLY A 8 -14.86 3.76 -21.50
CA GLY A 8 -15.15 3.90 -20.06
C GLY A 8 -14.89 2.65 -19.21
N ALA A 9 -14.65 1.49 -19.84
CA ALA A 9 -14.26 0.27 -19.14
C ALA A 9 -12.75 0.27 -18.82
N TYR A 10 -12.40 -0.19 -17.63
CA TYR A 10 -11.02 -0.33 -17.18
C TYR A 10 -10.85 -1.63 -16.39
N PHE A 11 -9.65 -2.19 -16.43
CA PHE A 11 -9.26 -3.36 -15.65
C PHE A 11 -8.14 -2.97 -14.68
N VAL A 12 -8.31 -3.30 -13.40
CA VAL A 12 -7.34 -3.04 -12.34
C VAL A 12 -7.11 -4.33 -11.58
N ALA A 13 -5.85 -4.70 -11.40
CA ALA A 13 -5.43 -5.82 -10.59
C ALA A 13 -4.27 -5.41 -9.69
N SER A 14 -4.23 -5.93 -8.47
CA SER A 14 -3.11 -5.74 -7.56
C SER A 14 -1.94 -6.64 -7.99
N CYS A 15 -0.79 -6.04 -8.29
CA CYS A 15 0.46 -6.76 -8.51
C CYS A 15 1.35 -6.56 -7.28
N GLY A 16 1.12 -7.35 -6.22
CA GLY A 16 1.89 -7.25 -4.99
C GLY A 16 1.98 -8.59 -4.29
N GLY A 17 3.20 -9.09 -4.10
CA GLY A 17 3.50 -10.22 -3.23
C GLY A 17 4.30 -9.73 -2.04
N VAL A 18 3.82 -9.99 -0.82
CA VAL A 18 4.59 -9.75 0.41
C VAL A 18 5.09 -11.10 0.92
N THR A 19 6.36 -11.18 1.30
CA THR A 19 6.90 -12.43 1.85
C THR A 19 6.43 -12.63 3.29
N VAL A 20 6.43 -13.87 3.77
CA VAL A 20 6.07 -14.20 5.16
C VAL A 20 7.03 -13.53 6.14
N GLU A 21 8.31 -13.41 5.77
CA GLU A 21 9.34 -12.74 6.56
C GLU A 21 9.04 -11.25 6.73
N GLN A 22 8.53 -10.62 5.69
CA GLN A 22 8.19 -9.19 5.70
C GLN A 22 6.92 -8.92 6.50
N LEU A 23 5.95 -9.86 6.47
CA LEU A 23 4.79 -9.84 7.37
C LEU A 23 5.18 -10.02 8.85
N LYS A 24 6.08 -10.96 9.16
CA LYS A 24 6.56 -11.16 10.54
C LYS A 24 7.22 -9.91 11.10
N LYS A 25 8.16 -9.34 10.35
CA LYS A 25 8.82 -8.07 10.71
C LYS A 25 7.80 -6.93 10.89
N TYR A 26 6.76 -6.88 10.06
CA TYR A 26 5.72 -5.87 10.23
C TYR A 26 4.99 -6.02 11.56
N VAL A 27 4.54 -7.23 11.90
CA VAL A 27 3.80 -7.53 13.14
C VAL A 27 4.64 -7.31 14.39
N GLU A 28 5.90 -7.77 14.40
CA GLU A 28 6.82 -7.58 15.52
C GLU A 28 7.02 -6.10 15.86
N ASN A 29 7.11 -5.26 14.83
CA ASN A 29 7.28 -3.81 14.97
C ASN A 29 5.99 -3.05 15.34
N GLN A 30 4.82 -3.71 15.42
CA GLN A 30 3.57 -3.08 15.88
C GLN A 30 3.42 -3.04 17.41
N ASN A 31 4.18 -3.87 18.15
CA ASN A 31 4.02 -4.02 19.61
C ASN A 31 4.53 -2.82 20.43
N SER A 32 5.19 -1.86 19.79
CA SER A 32 5.69 -0.66 20.45
C SER A 32 5.24 0.57 19.65
N PRO A 33 4.51 1.52 20.25
CA PRO A 33 4.35 2.82 19.61
C PRO A 33 5.75 3.38 19.36
N LYS A 34 6.06 3.69 18.11
CA LYS A 34 7.25 4.48 17.82
C LYS A 34 7.03 5.80 18.53
N VAL A 35 7.80 6.05 19.60
CA VAL A 35 7.88 7.37 20.21
C VAL A 35 8.57 8.24 19.16
N GLU A 36 7.79 8.74 18.22
CA GLU A 36 8.21 9.81 17.33
C GLU A 36 8.32 11.03 18.22
N THR A 37 9.52 11.24 18.78
CA THR A 37 9.87 12.47 19.48
C THR A 37 9.91 13.58 18.44
N LEU A 38 8.74 14.02 18.00
CA LEU A 38 8.62 15.26 17.26
C LEU A 38 9.07 16.37 18.22
N PRO A 39 10.12 17.15 17.89
CA PRO A 39 10.36 18.38 18.61
C PRO A 39 9.13 19.26 18.37
N ARG A 40 8.41 19.54 19.45
CA ARG A 40 7.28 20.47 19.46
C ARG A 40 7.73 21.87 19.09
#